data_AF-A0A954GNN3-F1
#
_entry.id   AF-A0A954GNN3-F1
#
_cell.length_a   1.000
_cell.length_b   1.000
_cell.length_c   1.000
_cell.angle_alpha   90.00
_cell.angle_beta   90.00
_cell.angle_gamma   90.00
#
_symmetry.space_group_name_H-M   'P 1'
#
loop_
_entity.id
_entity.type
_entity.pdbx_description
1 polymer ?
#
loop_
_entity_poly.entity_id
_entity_poly.type
_entity_poly.pdbx_seq_one_letter_code
_entity_poly.pdbx_strand_id
1 'polypeptide(L)'
;MKRLIFLLAILVTPLLFCAKSHAQFGHVLDAVGPVNQSMGGAGTGLPLDGIGALHWNPASISGLGHSEMGFSAMAFAPETHLSSRVDANAFGPGFPPVTMSGTTTSDTDINPIPSFGLVHYDPNSPWTFGLGGFAIGGFGVDFPGSTTNPILTPQPPDGGMGFGPIYSSFQLMQFCPTASYRFGNGWSVGVAPTINWGSLSITPFSAASPNPDGSYSPGNSADAVWGLGLQTGVYYESPVGDWSFGASYKSPQWFQDFEMNTVDHLGAPRVVGIDLDYPGIVSLGLGYRGFEWITSRWLCVTSTTTTPTVFKRPDSMPPARSRVLAGAAFGPPHSAWKSLCCRD
;
A
#
# COMPACT_ATOMS: atom_id res chain seq x y z
N MET A 1 -24.72 35.70 -14.77
CA MET A 1 -23.33 35.81 -15.26
C MET A 1 -22.28 35.70 -14.14
N LYS A 2 -22.26 36.57 -13.12
CA LYS A 2 -21.27 36.49 -12.01
C LYS A 2 -21.23 35.15 -11.26
N ARG A 3 -22.39 34.52 -10.99
CA ARG A 3 -22.46 33.17 -10.37
C ARG A 3 -21.94 32.04 -11.26
N LEU A 4 -22.12 32.17 -12.58
CA LEU A 4 -21.64 31.19 -13.56
C LEU A 4 -20.11 31.25 -13.72
N ILE A 5 -19.55 32.47 -13.70
CA ILE A 5 -18.09 32.69 -13.72
C ILE A 5 -17.45 32.19 -12.43
N PHE A 6 -18.10 32.37 -11.28
CA PHE A 6 -17.61 31.85 -9.99
C PHE A 6 -17.64 30.31 -9.96
N LEU A 7 -18.69 29.67 -10.48
CA LEU A 7 -18.77 28.21 -10.60
C LEU A 7 -17.75 27.65 -11.59
N LEU A 8 -17.56 28.30 -12.74
CA LEU A 8 -16.50 27.94 -13.70
C LEU A 8 -15.10 28.11 -13.09
N ALA A 9 -14.87 29.17 -12.33
CA ALA A 9 -13.60 29.36 -11.63
C ALA A 9 -13.36 28.25 -10.59
N ILE A 10 -14.36 27.90 -9.77
CA ILE A 10 -14.25 26.79 -8.79
C ILE A 10 -14.02 25.44 -9.48
N LEU A 11 -14.60 25.21 -10.67
CA LEU A 11 -14.41 23.97 -11.42
C LEU A 11 -13.05 23.90 -12.14
N VAL A 12 -12.54 25.04 -12.62
CA VAL A 12 -11.29 25.15 -13.39
C VAL A 12 -10.05 25.27 -12.51
N THR A 13 -10.17 25.83 -11.30
CA THR A 13 -9.04 25.95 -10.35
C THR A 13 -8.43 24.60 -9.93
N PRO A 14 -9.19 23.53 -9.62
CA PRO A 14 -8.60 22.22 -9.33
C PRO A 14 -7.98 21.55 -10.56
N LEU A 15 -8.47 21.85 -11.77
CA LEU A 15 -7.85 21.38 -13.03
C LEU A 15 -6.45 21.98 -13.25
N LEU A 16 -6.20 23.20 -12.75
CA LEU A 16 -4.90 23.88 -12.86
C LEU A 16 -3.86 23.44 -11.82
N PHE A 17 -4.30 22.81 -10.72
CA PHE A 17 -3.42 22.25 -9.67
C PHE A 17 -2.99 20.80 -9.93
N CYS A 18 -3.32 20.22 -11.08
CA CYS A 18 -2.95 18.85 -11.48
C CYS A 18 -1.45 18.69 -11.85
N ALA A 19 -0.60 19.63 -11.45
CA ALA A 19 0.82 19.61 -11.77
C ALA A 19 1.58 18.74 -10.76
N LYS A 20 1.86 17.49 -11.17
CA LYS A 20 2.75 16.52 -10.50
C LYS A 20 2.25 15.97 -9.17
N SER A 21 1.14 15.26 -9.23
CA SER A 21 0.85 14.23 -8.21
C SER A 21 1.88 13.10 -8.36
N HIS A 22 2.81 12.98 -7.41
CA HIS A 22 3.66 11.79 -7.26
C HIS A 22 2.81 10.63 -6.70
N ALA A 23 1.79 10.21 -7.42
CA ALA A 23 0.89 9.13 -7.00
C ALA A 23 1.34 7.82 -7.65
N GLN A 24 2.30 7.15 -7.04
CA GLN A 24 2.30 5.70 -7.05
C GLN A 24 1.74 5.29 -5.69
N PHE A 25 0.43 5.02 -5.65
CA PHE A 25 -0.12 4.20 -4.59
C PHE A 25 0.53 2.83 -4.78
N GLY A 26 1.51 2.52 -3.94
CA GLY A 26 2.23 1.25 -3.99
C GLY A 26 1.29 0.12 -3.60
N HIS A 27 1.51 -0.47 -2.43
CA HIS A 27 0.63 -1.49 -1.87
C HIS A 27 -0.59 -0.91 -1.12
N VAL A 28 -0.96 0.35 -1.37
CA VAL A 28 -2.02 1.07 -0.64
C VAL A 28 -3.28 1.14 -1.48
N LEU A 29 -4.41 0.71 -0.92
CA LEU A 29 -5.73 0.90 -1.56
C LEU A 29 -6.16 2.37 -1.53
N ASP A 30 -6.81 2.79 -2.62
CA ASP A 30 -7.28 4.15 -2.86
C ASP A 30 -8.58 4.49 -2.12
N ALA A 31 -9.37 3.49 -1.75
CA ALA A 31 -10.62 3.65 -1.02
C ALA A 31 -11.06 2.36 -0.29
N VAL A 32 -11.81 2.52 0.80
CA VAL A 32 -12.34 1.41 1.60
C VAL A 32 -13.85 1.56 1.78
N GLY A 33 -14.59 0.48 1.52
CA GLY A 33 -16.05 0.48 1.50
C GLY A 33 -16.66 0.99 0.18
N PRO A 34 -17.88 0.56 -0.16
CA PRO A 34 -18.52 0.85 -1.45
C PRO A 34 -18.79 2.35 -1.66
N VAL A 35 -19.09 3.08 -0.58
CA VAL A 35 -19.38 4.52 -0.66
C VAL A 35 -18.13 5.30 -1.05
N ASN A 36 -17.01 5.10 -0.34
CA ASN A 36 -15.75 5.79 -0.68
C ASN A 36 -15.23 5.38 -2.04
N GLN A 37 -15.34 4.10 -2.40
CA GLN A 37 -14.97 3.59 -3.72
C GLN A 37 -15.78 4.26 -4.83
N SER A 38 -17.09 4.42 -4.65
CA SER A 38 -17.94 5.14 -5.61
C SER A 38 -17.55 6.62 -5.78
N MET A 39 -16.88 7.19 -4.78
CA MET A 39 -16.42 8.57 -4.74
C MET A 39 -14.92 8.70 -5.08
N GLY A 40 -14.26 7.64 -5.54
CA GLY A 40 -12.83 7.66 -5.88
C GLY A 40 -11.91 7.93 -4.68
N GLY A 41 -12.25 7.41 -3.50
CA GLY A 41 -11.48 7.57 -2.27
C GLY A 41 -11.74 8.86 -1.50
N ALA A 42 -12.73 9.64 -1.93
CA ALA A 42 -13.04 10.91 -1.29
C ALA A 42 -13.88 10.72 0.00
N GLY A 43 -13.19 10.60 1.14
CA GLY A 43 -13.83 10.41 2.46
C GLY A 43 -13.30 11.29 3.60
N THR A 44 -12.19 12.02 3.38
CA THR A 44 -11.49 12.72 4.48
C THR A 44 -12.30 13.88 5.07
N GLY A 45 -12.99 14.64 4.23
CA GLY A 45 -13.77 15.82 4.61
C GLY A 45 -15.28 15.61 4.58
N LEU A 46 -15.75 14.41 4.23
CA LEU A 46 -17.17 14.13 4.04
C LEU A 46 -17.50 12.73 4.58
N PRO A 47 -17.90 12.61 5.86
CA PRO A 47 -18.34 11.33 6.41
C PRO A 47 -19.70 10.97 5.79
N LEU A 48 -19.71 9.98 4.90
CA LEU A 48 -20.92 9.43 4.27
C LEU A 48 -21.30 8.07 4.87
N ASP A 49 -20.31 7.34 5.37
CA ASP A 49 -20.43 6.03 5.99
C ASP A 49 -19.33 5.80 7.04
N GLY A 50 -19.58 4.88 7.96
CA GLY A 50 -18.72 4.64 9.11
C GLY A 50 -17.42 3.97 8.71
N ILE A 51 -17.46 3.07 7.74
CA ILE A 51 -16.28 2.42 7.16
C ILE A 51 -15.33 3.47 6.60
N GLY A 52 -15.84 4.38 5.78
CA GLY A 52 -15.09 5.49 5.23
C GLY A 52 -14.49 6.44 6.24
N ALA A 53 -15.34 6.92 7.14
CA ALA A 53 -14.95 7.87 8.17
C ALA A 53 -13.84 7.29 9.06
N LEU A 54 -14.00 6.06 9.55
CA LEU A 54 -13.01 5.37 10.37
C LEU A 54 -11.69 5.13 9.63
N HIS A 55 -11.72 4.82 8.33
CA HIS A 55 -10.50 4.57 7.55
C HIS A 55 -9.73 5.85 7.19
N TRP A 56 -10.43 6.91 6.77
CA TRP A 56 -9.80 8.13 6.25
C TRP A 56 -9.59 9.21 7.29
N ASN A 57 -10.57 9.52 8.13
CA ASN A 57 -10.48 10.59 9.11
C ASN A 57 -11.23 10.23 10.42
N PRO A 58 -10.52 9.76 11.47
CA PRO A 58 -11.17 9.37 12.72
C PRO A 58 -11.96 10.50 13.38
N ALA A 59 -11.67 11.78 13.07
CA ALA A 59 -12.44 12.89 13.60
C ALA A 59 -13.83 13.03 12.98
N SER A 60 -14.03 12.56 11.75
CA SER A 60 -15.29 12.77 11.02
C SER A 60 -16.42 11.86 11.45
N ILE A 61 -16.16 10.82 12.26
CA ILE A 61 -17.21 9.93 12.79
C ILE A 61 -18.24 10.67 13.65
N SER A 62 -17.85 11.78 14.29
CA SER A 62 -18.79 12.63 15.05
C SER A 62 -19.73 13.43 14.14
N GLY A 63 -19.40 13.56 12.85
CA GLY A 63 -20.21 14.20 11.82
C GLY A 63 -21.25 13.27 11.17
N LEU A 64 -21.24 11.98 11.50
CA LEU A 64 -22.27 11.03 11.03
C LEU A 64 -23.63 11.30 11.69
N GLY A 65 -23.62 11.71 12.97
CA GLY A 65 -24.83 12.04 13.73
C GLY A 65 -25.71 10.85 14.13
N HIS A 66 -25.28 9.61 13.89
CA HIS A 66 -25.98 8.39 14.28
C HIS A 66 -25.00 7.24 14.52
N SER A 67 -25.46 6.21 15.25
CA SER A 67 -24.72 4.95 15.37
C SER A 67 -24.96 4.09 14.13
N GLU A 68 -23.92 3.46 13.61
CA GLU A 68 -24.04 2.58 12.46
C GLU A 68 -23.08 1.39 12.56
N MET A 69 -23.45 0.31 11.89
CA MET A 69 -22.60 -0.86 11.71
C MET A 69 -22.65 -1.23 10.23
N GLY A 70 -21.49 -1.29 9.60
CA GLY A 70 -21.32 -1.60 8.19
C GLY A 70 -20.41 -2.81 8.01
N PHE A 71 -20.77 -3.65 7.05
CA PHE A 71 -19.93 -4.71 6.51
C PHE A 71 -19.94 -4.60 5.00
N SER A 72 -18.78 -4.74 4.38
CA SER A 72 -18.66 -4.80 2.94
C SER A 72 -17.49 -5.69 2.52
N ALA A 73 -17.55 -6.17 1.29
CA ALA A 73 -16.46 -6.86 0.63
C ALA A 73 -16.39 -6.38 -0.81
N MET A 74 -15.18 -6.09 -1.29
CA MET A 74 -14.91 -5.77 -2.68
C MET A 74 -14.22 -6.94 -3.35
N ALA A 75 -14.59 -7.22 -4.59
CA ALA A 75 -13.88 -8.17 -5.44
C ALA A 75 -12.88 -7.39 -6.31
N PHE A 76 -11.58 -7.60 -6.08
CA PHE A 76 -10.51 -7.00 -6.88
C PHE A 76 -9.96 -8.02 -7.88
N ALA A 77 -10.09 -7.73 -9.17
CA ALA A 77 -9.66 -8.60 -10.26
C ALA A 77 -8.65 -7.86 -11.16
N PRO A 78 -7.35 -7.92 -10.85
CA PRO A 78 -6.32 -7.23 -11.63
C PRO A 78 -5.94 -8.01 -12.88
N GLU A 79 -5.85 -7.33 -14.03
CA GLU A 79 -5.20 -7.86 -15.22
C GLU A 79 -3.79 -7.26 -15.34
N THR A 80 -2.76 -8.08 -15.11
CA THR A 80 -1.37 -7.61 -15.12
C THR A 80 -0.60 -8.26 -16.26
N HIS A 81 0.12 -7.46 -17.05
CA HIS A 81 0.97 -7.96 -18.12
C HIS A 81 2.44 -7.63 -17.84
N LEU A 82 3.31 -8.63 -17.96
CA LEU A 82 4.75 -8.51 -17.89
C LEU A 82 5.33 -8.59 -19.31
N SER A 83 5.90 -7.50 -19.80
CA SER A 83 6.59 -7.44 -21.09
C SER A 83 8.09 -7.25 -20.89
N SER A 84 8.90 -8.04 -21.59
CA SER A 84 10.36 -7.91 -21.53
C SER A 84 11.03 -8.24 -22.85
N ARG A 85 12.21 -7.66 -23.05
CA ARG A 85 13.05 -7.84 -24.23
C ARG A 85 14.53 -7.82 -23.85
N VAL A 86 15.28 -8.76 -24.40
CA VAL A 86 16.74 -8.84 -24.30
C VAL A 86 17.28 -9.03 -25.71
N ASP A 87 18.11 -8.11 -26.17
CA ASP A 87 18.70 -8.19 -27.51
C ASP A 87 19.80 -9.26 -27.58
N ALA A 88 20.06 -9.76 -28.79
CA ALA A 88 21.15 -10.70 -29.02
C ALA A 88 22.49 -10.10 -28.56
N ASN A 89 23.32 -10.93 -27.92
CA ASN A 89 24.63 -10.57 -27.36
C ASN A 89 24.60 -9.53 -26.22
N ALA A 90 23.45 -9.26 -25.60
CA ALA A 90 23.31 -8.27 -24.54
C ALA A 90 24.21 -8.53 -23.31
N PHE A 91 24.56 -9.79 -23.04
CA PHE A 91 25.40 -10.18 -21.91
C PHE A 91 26.80 -10.63 -22.34
N GLY A 92 27.17 -10.39 -23.60
CA GLY A 92 28.45 -10.76 -24.19
C GLY A 92 28.30 -11.47 -25.53
N PRO A 93 29.40 -11.62 -26.30
CA PRO A 93 29.36 -12.31 -27.58
C PRO A 93 28.76 -13.72 -27.44
N GLY A 94 27.68 -13.98 -28.19
CA GLY A 94 26.95 -15.24 -28.22
C GLY A 94 25.86 -15.41 -27.17
N PHE A 95 25.63 -14.46 -26.25
CA PHE A 95 24.67 -14.63 -25.16
C PHE A 95 23.77 -13.40 -24.90
N PRO A 96 22.44 -13.51 -25.09
CA PRO A 96 21.73 -14.61 -25.78
C PRO A 96 22.06 -14.64 -27.29
N PRO A 97 21.98 -15.81 -27.96
CA PRO A 97 22.33 -15.93 -29.39
C PRO A 97 21.34 -15.25 -30.32
N VAL A 98 20.11 -15.01 -29.85
CA VAL A 98 19.04 -14.32 -30.58
C VAL A 98 18.34 -13.33 -29.65
N THR A 99 17.74 -12.29 -30.23
CA THR A 99 16.89 -11.37 -29.47
C THR A 99 15.66 -12.13 -28.97
N MET A 100 15.41 -12.06 -27.68
CA MET A 100 14.25 -12.62 -27.01
C MET A 100 13.31 -11.50 -26.62
N SER A 101 12.01 -11.65 -26.88
CA SER A 101 11.00 -10.65 -26.53
C SER A 101 9.65 -11.33 -26.37
N GLY A 102 8.92 -10.96 -25.32
CA GLY A 102 7.60 -11.53 -25.06
C GLY A 102 6.80 -10.73 -24.05
N THR A 103 5.49 -10.95 -24.07
CA THR A 103 4.55 -10.45 -23.07
C THR A 103 3.80 -11.65 -22.49
N THR A 104 3.68 -11.69 -21.18
CA THR A 104 2.96 -12.74 -20.46
C THR A 104 1.96 -12.09 -19.51
N THR A 105 0.75 -12.63 -19.46
CA THR A 105 -0.30 -12.18 -18.56
C THR A 105 -0.22 -12.97 -17.26
N SER A 106 -0.58 -12.33 -16.14
CA SER A 106 -0.70 -12.94 -14.83
C SER A 106 -2.03 -13.69 -14.71
N ASP A 107 -2.00 -14.92 -14.21
CA ASP A 107 -3.16 -15.76 -13.92
C ASP A 107 -3.73 -15.45 -12.51
N THR A 108 -3.77 -14.17 -12.13
CA THR A 108 -4.24 -13.77 -10.80
C THR A 108 -5.75 -13.90 -10.68
N ASP A 109 -6.21 -14.61 -9.66
CA ASP A 109 -7.62 -14.75 -9.33
C ASP A 109 -8.21 -13.50 -8.62
N ILE A 110 -9.54 -13.49 -8.49
CA ILE A 110 -10.27 -12.45 -7.77
C ILE A 110 -9.88 -12.47 -6.28
N ASN A 111 -9.42 -11.34 -5.78
CA ASN A 111 -9.07 -11.14 -4.37
C ASN A 111 -10.20 -10.42 -3.63
N PRO A 112 -10.81 -11.03 -2.60
CA PRO A 112 -11.80 -10.36 -1.76
C PRO A 112 -11.12 -9.41 -0.76
N ILE A 113 -11.59 -8.18 -0.70
CA ILE A 113 -11.12 -7.12 0.19
C ILE A 113 -12.25 -6.79 1.16
N PRO A 114 -12.31 -7.42 2.34
CA PRO A 114 -13.33 -7.16 3.35
C PRO A 114 -13.07 -5.87 4.11
N SER A 115 -14.15 -5.22 4.54
CA SER A 115 -14.09 -4.10 5.47
C SER A 115 -15.33 -4.08 6.36
N PHE A 116 -15.15 -3.68 7.61
CA PHE A 116 -16.23 -3.46 8.55
C PHE A 116 -15.97 -2.21 9.39
N GLY A 117 -17.04 -1.60 9.86
CA GLY A 117 -17.00 -0.41 10.69
C GLY A 117 -18.16 -0.42 11.66
N LEU A 118 -17.87 -0.13 12.93
CA LEU A 118 -18.86 0.11 13.96
C LEU A 118 -18.63 1.52 14.47
N VAL A 119 -19.67 2.36 14.46
CA VAL A 119 -19.65 3.69 15.06
C VAL A 119 -20.77 3.76 16.10
N HIS A 120 -20.39 4.16 17.30
CA HIS A 120 -21.31 4.44 18.39
C HIS A 120 -21.34 5.95 18.67
N TYR A 121 -22.49 6.55 18.40
CA TYR A 121 -22.78 7.96 18.59
C TYR A 121 -23.83 8.13 19.68
N ASP A 122 -23.54 9.00 20.65
CA ASP A 122 -24.48 9.42 21.69
C ASP A 122 -24.78 10.92 21.53
N PRO A 123 -26.04 11.32 21.27
CA PRO A 123 -26.43 12.73 21.16
C PRO A 123 -26.15 13.57 22.42
N ASN A 124 -26.05 12.95 23.60
CA ASN A 124 -25.85 13.63 24.87
C ASN A 124 -24.37 13.75 25.26
N SER A 125 -23.47 13.15 24.48
CA SER A 125 -22.03 13.13 24.76
C SER A 125 -21.26 13.83 23.64
N PRO A 126 -20.22 14.61 23.95
CA PRO A 126 -19.30 15.11 22.93
C PRO A 126 -18.41 14.00 22.33
N TRP A 127 -18.43 12.79 22.89
CA TRP A 127 -17.63 11.66 22.44
C TRP A 127 -18.37 10.77 21.45
N THR A 128 -17.66 10.32 20.42
CA THR A 128 -18.09 9.27 19.50
C THR A 128 -17.01 8.21 19.44
N PHE A 129 -17.39 6.95 19.56
CA PHE A 129 -16.46 5.83 19.52
C PHE A 129 -16.66 5.03 18.25
N GLY A 130 -15.62 4.35 17.79
CA GLY A 130 -15.77 3.40 16.72
C GLY A 130 -14.70 2.32 16.71
N LEU A 131 -14.95 1.31 15.89
CA LEU A 131 -14.05 0.19 15.65
C LEU A 131 -14.11 -0.15 14.16
N GLY A 132 -13.00 0.04 13.48
CA GLY A 132 -12.83 -0.32 12.07
C GLY A 132 -11.95 -1.55 11.90
N GLY A 133 -12.24 -2.35 10.88
CA GLY A 133 -11.33 -3.39 10.39
C GLY A 133 -11.37 -3.43 8.87
N PHE A 134 -10.21 -3.26 8.24
CA PHE A 134 -10.11 -2.97 6.82
C PHE A 134 -9.00 -3.81 6.19
N ALA A 135 -9.28 -4.52 5.10
CA ALA A 135 -8.23 -4.90 4.16
C ALA A 135 -7.77 -3.62 3.45
N ILE A 136 -6.55 -3.16 3.74
CA ILE A 136 -6.00 -1.87 3.29
C ILE A 136 -4.91 -2.01 2.21
N GLY A 137 -4.48 -3.24 1.98
CA GLY A 137 -3.48 -3.63 1.01
C GLY A 137 -3.67 -5.10 0.66
N GLY A 138 -3.47 -5.43 -0.61
CA GLY A 138 -3.82 -6.73 -1.14
C GLY A 138 -3.42 -6.80 -2.60
N PHE A 139 -2.20 -7.26 -2.89
CA PHE A 139 -1.69 -7.32 -4.25
C PHE A 139 -0.93 -8.62 -4.48
N GLY A 140 -1.16 -9.22 -5.63
CA GLY A 140 -0.48 -10.43 -6.00
C GLY A 140 -0.43 -10.62 -7.51
N VAL A 141 0.57 -11.35 -7.94
CA VAL A 141 0.76 -11.77 -9.33
C VAL A 141 1.05 -13.26 -9.34
N ASP A 142 0.62 -13.92 -10.39
CA ASP A 142 0.91 -15.33 -10.66
C ASP A 142 1.25 -15.45 -12.14
N PHE A 143 2.53 -15.23 -12.48
CA PHE A 143 3.01 -15.37 -13.84
C PHE A 143 3.51 -16.78 -14.08
N PRO A 144 2.97 -17.50 -15.09
CA PRO A 144 3.52 -18.78 -15.48
C PRO A 144 4.92 -18.63 -16.08
N GLY A 145 5.74 -19.67 -15.99
CA GLY A 145 7.02 -19.72 -16.69
C GLY A 145 6.81 -19.61 -18.21
N SER A 146 7.70 -18.90 -18.91
CA SER A 146 7.60 -18.67 -20.35
C SER A 146 8.94 -18.81 -21.04
N THR A 147 8.95 -19.42 -22.23
CA THR A 147 10.15 -19.56 -23.06
C THR A 147 10.40 -18.36 -23.98
N THR A 148 9.40 -17.47 -24.14
CA THR A 148 9.47 -16.30 -25.02
C THR A 148 9.73 -15.00 -24.27
N ASN A 149 9.34 -14.95 -22.99
CA ASN A 149 9.50 -13.78 -22.14
C ASN A 149 10.80 -13.91 -21.33
N PRO A 150 11.86 -13.13 -21.64
CA PRO A 150 13.17 -13.27 -21.00
C PRO A 150 13.14 -13.38 -19.47
N ILE A 151 12.34 -12.55 -18.80
CA ILE A 151 12.22 -12.52 -17.33
C ILE A 151 11.63 -13.83 -16.76
N LEU A 152 10.73 -14.49 -17.49
CA LEU A 152 10.02 -15.69 -17.03
C LEU A 152 10.61 -17.00 -17.56
N THR A 153 11.75 -16.92 -18.27
CA THR A 153 12.51 -18.12 -18.63
C THR A 153 13.02 -18.84 -17.38
N PRO A 154 13.26 -20.17 -17.42
CA PRO A 154 13.78 -20.91 -16.27
C PRO A 154 15.00 -20.24 -15.64
N GLN A 155 15.19 -20.44 -14.34
CA GLN A 155 16.37 -19.91 -13.66
C GLN A 155 17.64 -20.63 -14.10
N PRO A 156 18.81 -19.96 -14.10
CA PRO A 156 20.09 -20.65 -14.11
C PRO A 156 20.19 -21.58 -12.89
N PRO A 157 20.76 -22.80 -13.01
CA PRO A 157 21.43 -23.39 -14.18
C PRO A 157 20.52 -24.16 -15.16
N ASP A 158 19.19 -24.17 -14.96
CA ASP A 158 18.22 -24.99 -15.70
C ASP A 158 17.93 -24.54 -17.15
N GLY A 159 18.87 -23.82 -17.76
CA GLY A 159 18.86 -23.48 -19.19
C GLY A 159 18.14 -22.18 -19.57
N GLY A 160 17.73 -21.36 -18.60
CA GLY A 160 17.23 -20.01 -18.86
C GLY A 160 18.03 -18.91 -18.17
N MET A 161 17.59 -17.67 -18.34
CA MET A 161 18.24 -16.45 -17.82
C MET A 161 17.32 -15.66 -16.88
N GLY A 162 16.13 -16.19 -16.64
CA GLY A 162 15.05 -15.50 -15.95
C GLY A 162 14.88 -15.97 -14.52
N PHE A 163 13.71 -15.67 -13.98
CA PHE A 163 13.28 -16.02 -12.64
C PHE A 163 12.40 -17.29 -12.61
N GLY A 164 12.02 -17.82 -13.77
CA GLY A 164 11.00 -18.86 -13.88
C GLY A 164 9.59 -18.31 -13.63
N PRO A 165 8.63 -19.14 -13.19
CA PRO A 165 7.32 -18.66 -12.75
C PRO A 165 7.47 -17.69 -11.57
N ILE A 166 6.68 -16.61 -11.57
CA ILE A 166 6.73 -15.58 -10.53
C ILE A 166 5.38 -15.51 -9.84
N TYR A 167 5.36 -15.90 -8.57
CA TYR A 167 4.22 -15.77 -7.68
C TYR A 167 4.51 -14.73 -6.60
N SER A 168 3.55 -13.85 -6.33
CA SER A 168 3.58 -12.95 -5.18
C SER A 168 2.18 -12.83 -4.62
N SER A 169 2.05 -12.81 -3.30
CA SER A 169 0.80 -12.55 -2.59
C SER A 169 1.11 -11.72 -1.36
N PHE A 170 0.57 -10.50 -1.30
CA PHE A 170 0.64 -9.63 -0.15
C PHE A 170 -0.76 -9.31 0.34
N GLN A 171 -1.01 -9.47 1.63
CA GLN A 171 -2.28 -9.18 2.28
C GLN A 171 -2.04 -8.32 3.51
N LEU A 172 -2.84 -7.26 3.67
CA LEU A 172 -2.71 -6.32 4.77
C LEU A 172 -4.06 -5.94 5.34
N MET A 173 -4.29 -6.33 6.59
CA MET A 173 -5.47 -6.01 7.38
C MET A 173 -5.11 -5.00 8.46
N GLN A 174 -5.96 -4.00 8.66
CA GLN A 174 -5.78 -2.95 9.67
C GLN A 174 -7.02 -2.87 10.56
N PHE A 175 -6.81 -2.90 11.88
CA PHE A 175 -7.82 -2.69 12.91
C PHE A 175 -7.61 -1.33 13.58
N CYS A 176 -8.69 -0.57 13.76
CA CYS A 176 -8.67 0.80 14.25
C CYS A 176 -9.77 1.03 15.29
N PRO A 177 -9.50 0.82 16.59
CA PRO A 177 -10.35 1.41 17.62
C PRO A 177 -10.16 2.94 17.58
N THR A 178 -11.26 3.68 17.56
CA THR A 178 -11.26 5.12 17.31
C THR A 178 -12.08 5.84 18.36
N ALA A 179 -11.60 7.02 18.77
CA ALA A 179 -12.36 7.97 19.56
C ALA A 179 -12.32 9.34 18.88
N SER A 180 -13.48 9.98 18.77
CA SER A 180 -13.63 11.36 18.30
C SER A 180 -14.29 12.20 19.39
N TYR A 181 -13.83 13.44 19.52
CA TYR A 181 -14.33 14.43 20.46
C TYR A 181 -14.77 15.67 19.69
N ARG A 182 -16.06 16.00 19.80
CA ARG A 182 -16.66 17.20 19.23
C ARG A 182 -16.52 18.37 20.20
N PHE A 183 -16.01 19.50 19.72
CA PHE A 183 -15.83 20.71 20.52
C PHE A 183 -16.22 21.98 19.74
N GLY A 184 -16.65 23.00 20.49
CA GLY A 184 -17.11 24.26 19.91
C GLY A 184 -18.26 24.09 18.90
N ASN A 185 -18.39 25.06 17.99
CA ASN A 185 -19.46 25.08 17.00
C ASN A 185 -19.02 24.35 15.72
N GLY A 186 -19.01 23.01 15.75
CA GLY A 186 -18.82 22.18 14.56
C GLY A 186 -17.42 21.59 14.35
N TRP A 187 -16.48 21.77 15.29
CA TRP A 187 -15.16 21.15 15.22
C TRP A 187 -15.15 19.78 15.90
N SER A 188 -14.30 18.89 15.41
CA SER A 188 -14.03 17.59 16.00
C SER A 188 -12.57 17.20 15.81
N VAL A 189 -12.01 16.51 16.79
CA VAL A 189 -10.70 15.88 16.73
C VAL A 189 -10.87 14.39 16.99
N GLY A 190 -10.09 13.56 16.32
CA GLY A 190 -10.17 12.12 16.50
C GLY A 190 -8.81 11.48 16.46
N VAL A 191 -8.69 10.37 17.20
CA VAL A 191 -7.48 9.56 17.28
C VAL A 191 -7.85 8.09 17.18
N ALA A 192 -7.01 7.33 16.49
CA ALA A 192 -7.15 5.90 16.30
C ALA A 192 -5.76 5.26 16.23
N PRO A 193 -5.32 4.47 17.23
CA PRO A 193 -4.19 3.57 17.01
C PRO A 193 -4.54 2.56 15.92
N THR A 194 -3.57 2.20 15.10
CA THR A 194 -3.73 1.19 14.04
C THR A 194 -2.95 -0.06 14.42
N ILE A 195 -3.63 -1.20 14.37
CA ILE A 195 -3.05 -2.53 14.59
C ILE A 195 -3.17 -3.28 13.29
N ASN A 196 -2.03 -3.64 12.71
CA ASN A 196 -1.97 -4.17 11.36
C ASN A 196 -1.45 -5.60 11.39
N TRP A 197 -2.04 -6.42 10.54
CA TRP A 197 -1.68 -7.81 10.31
C TRP A 197 -1.36 -7.96 8.83
N GLY A 198 -0.20 -8.50 8.54
CA GLY A 198 0.31 -8.72 7.19
C GLY A 198 0.65 -10.18 6.95
N SER A 199 0.49 -10.60 5.69
CA SER A 199 1.06 -11.83 5.16
C SER A 199 1.72 -11.52 3.81
N LEU A 200 2.88 -12.12 3.58
CA LEU A 200 3.62 -11.97 2.33
C LEU A 200 4.17 -13.32 1.88
N SER A 201 3.98 -13.67 0.61
CA SER A 201 4.59 -14.82 -0.06
C SER A 201 5.18 -14.33 -1.38
N ILE A 202 6.44 -14.65 -1.69
CA ILE A 202 7.10 -14.22 -2.93
C ILE A 202 8.00 -15.34 -3.44
N THR A 203 7.71 -15.88 -4.61
CA THR A 203 8.52 -16.93 -5.23
C THR A 203 8.78 -16.60 -6.71
N PRO A 204 10.04 -16.56 -7.16
CA PRO A 204 11.28 -16.60 -6.37
C PRO A 204 11.53 -15.29 -5.63
N PHE A 205 12.33 -15.34 -4.56
CA PHE A 205 12.66 -14.16 -3.78
C PHE A 205 13.81 -13.37 -4.43
N SER A 206 13.47 -12.53 -5.41
CA SER A 206 14.42 -11.73 -6.19
C SER A 206 15.09 -10.58 -5.42
N ALA A 207 14.61 -10.27 -4.21
CA ALA A 207 15.20 -9.23 -3.36
C ALA A 207 16.44 -9.72 -2.58
N ALA A 208 16.62 -11.04 -2.40
CA ALA A 208 17.84 -11.58 -1.78
C ALA A 208 18.96 -11.76 -2.80
N SER A 209 20.19 -11.85 -2.30
CA SER A 209 21.32 -12.21 -3.14
C SER A 209 21.09 -13.58 -3.82
N PRO A 210 21.32 -13.70 -5.14
CA PRO A 210 21.26 -14.98 -5.82
C PRO A 210 22.27 -15.96 -5.23
N ASN A 211 21.97 -17.24 -5.38
CA ASN A 211 22.83 -18.33 -4.99
C ASN A 211 24.10 -18.36 -5.87
N PRO A 212 25.17 -19.06 -5.45
CA PRO A 212 26.40 -19.21 -6.26
C PRO A 212 26.20 -19.73 -7.68
N ASP A 213 25.11 -20.46 -7.94
CA ASP A 213 24.73 -20.97 -9.27
C ASP A 213 23.88 -19.98 -10.10
N GLY A 214 23.55 -18.82 -9.53
CA GLY A 214 22.73 -17.78 -10.16
C GLY A 214 21.22 -17.93 -9.93
N SER A 215 20.77 -18.99 -9.24
CA SER A 215 19.36 -19.21 -8.91
C SER A 215 18.88 -18.29 -7.79
N TYR A 216 17.58 -18.05 -7.73
CA TYR A 216 16.92 -17.37 -6.62
C TYR A 216 16.02 -18.34 -5.89
N SER A 217 16.28 -18.51 -4.60
CA SER A 217 15.49 -19.37 -3.72
C SER A 217 14.03 -18.90 -3.62
N PRO A 218 13.07 -19.82 -3.42
CA PRO A 218 11.65 -19.47 -3.22
C PRO A 218 11.44 -18.78 -1.86
N GLY A 219 10.72 -17.67 -1.80
CA GLY A 219 10.27 -17.08 -0.54
C GLY A 219 8.89 -17.64 -0.18
N ASN A 220 8.86 -18.75 0.56
CA ASN A 220 7.63 -19.51 0.85
C ASN A 220 6.49 -18.63 1.37
N SER A 221 6.56 -18.24 2.65
CA SER A 221 5.60 -17.34 3.27
C SER A 221 6.15 -16.74 4.56
N ALA A 222 5.88 -15.46 4.77
CA ALA A 222 6.02 -14.75 6.03
C ALA A 222 4.60 -14.55 6.58
N ASP A 223 4.17 -15.48 7.43
CA ASP A 223 2.81 -15.51 7.95
C ASP A 223 2.69 -14.67 9.23
N ALA A 224 1.63 -13.87 9.32
CA ALA A 224 1.21 -13.15 10.52
C ALA A 224 2.24 -12.16 11.08
N VAL A 225 2.72 -11.27 10.21
CA VAL A 225 3.58 -10.15 10.58
C VAL A 225 2.72 -9.02 11.14
N TRP A 226 3.06 -8.52 12.33
CA TRP A 226 2.29 -7.45 12.99
C TRP A 226 2.97 -6.10 12.83
N GLY A 227 2.15 -5.06 12.68
CA GLY A 227 2.61 -3.68 12.67
C GLY A 227 1.72 -2.76 13.48
N LEU A 228 2.30 -1.67 13.98
CA LEU A 228 1.58 -0.67 14.78
C LEU A 228 1.74 0.73 14.17
N GLY A 229 0.71 1.54 14.29
CA GLY A 229 0.73 2.94 13.89
C GLY A 229 -0.30 3.77 14.63
N LEU A 230 -0.42 5.03 14.22
CA LEU A 230 -1.35 6.00 14.79
C LEU A 230 -1.99 6.81 13.67
N GLN A 231 -3.29 7.02 13.76
CA GLN A 231 -4.03 7.92 12.92
C GLN A 231 -4.70 8.99 13.77
N THR A 232 -4.64 10.23 13.31
CA THR A 232 -5.29 11.37 13.94
C THR A 232 -5.95 12.23 12.88
N GLY A 233 -6.96 12.99 13.27
CA GLY A 233 -7.60 13.91 12.35
C GLY A 233 -8.31 15.07 13.04
N VAL A 234 -8.69 16.02 12.20
CA VAL A 234 -9.54 17.15 12.52
C VAL A 234 -10.66 17.18 11.50
N TYR A 235 -11.85 17.50 11.95
CA TYR A 235 -13.04 17.64 11.12
C TYR A 235 -13.79 18.90 11.51
N TYR A 236 -14.32 19.61 10.53
CA TYR A 236 -15.16 20.79 10.72
C TYR A 236 -16.39 20.70 9.83
N GLU A 237 -17.55 20.85 10.44
CA GLU A 237 -18.84 20.94 9.76
C GLU A 237 -19.45 22.31 10.03
N SER A 238 -19.78 23.05 8.96
CA SER A 238 -20.35 24.38 9.06
C SER A 238 -21.80 24.32 9.58
N PRO A 239 -22.14 25.01 10.69
CA PRO A 239 -23.52 25.00 11.21
C PRO A 239 -24.54 25.75 10.34
N VAL A 240 -24.08 26.67 9.48
CA VAL A 240 -24.93 27.62 8.72
C VAL A 240 -24.86 27.35 7.21
N GLY A 241 -24.21 26.27 6.78
CA GLY A 241 -24.05 25.98 5.37
C GLY A 241 -23.51 24.60 5.09
N ASP A 242 -23.61 24.19 3.85
CA ASP A 242 -23.38 22.83 3.38
C ASP A 242 -21.90 22.44 3.20
N TRP A 243 -20.99 23.12 3.89
CA TRP A 243 -19.55 22.91 3.77
C TRP A 243 -19.01 22.08 4.93
N SER A 244 -18.11 21.16 4.58
CA SER A 244 -17.38 20.31 5.51
C SER A 244 -15.91 20.26 5.12
N PHE A 245 -15.04 20.22 6.12
CA PHE A 245 -13.59 20.22 5.94
C PHE A 245 -13.00 19.13 6.82
N GLY A 246 -12.00 18.42 6.32
CA GLY A 246 -11.29 17.41 7.07
C GLY A 246 -9.81 17.41 6.74
N ALA A 247 -9.01 17.12 7.75
CA ALA A 247 -7.60 16.85 7.61
C ALA A 247 -7.25 15.65 8.49
N SER A 248 -6.49 14.72 7.97
CA SER A 248 -6.03 13.57 8.73
C SER A 248 -4.58 13.24 8.42
N TYR A 249 -3.94 12.63 9.41
CA TYR A 249 -2.59 12.12 9.31
C TYR A 249 -2.58 10.69 9.85
N LYS A 250 -2.09 9.78 9.03
CA LYS A 250 -1.76 8.40 9.40
C LYS A 250 -0.23 8.32 9.46
N SER A 251 0.31 7.93 10.60
CA SER A 251 1.75 7.69 10.74
C SER A 251 2.18 6.58 9.79
N PRO A 252 3.50 6.48 9.49
CA PRO A 252 4.05 5.21 9.07
C PRO A 252 3.61 4.11 10.03
N GLN A 253 3.32 2.93 9.50
CA GLN A 253 3.04 1.77 10.34
C GLN A 253 4.29 0.92 10.31
N TRP A 254 4.86 0.75 11.49
CA TRP A 254 6.11 0.02 11.67
C TRP A 254 5.77 -1.46 11.79
N PHE A 255 6.20 -2.25 10.81
CA PHE A 255 6.03 -3.68 10.81
C PHE A 255 7.26 -4.38 11.40
N GLN A 256 7.04 -5.61 11.85
CA GLN A 256 8.14 -6.55 12.02
C GLN A 256 8.72 -6.94 10.65
N ASP A 257 9.95 -7.43 10.63
CA ASP A 257 10.55 -7.93 9.39
C ASP A 257 9.75 -9.12 8.85
N PHE A 258 9.45 -9.10 7.54
CA PHE A 258 8.79 -10.22 6.88
C PHE A 258 9.81 -11.32 6.61
N GLU A 259 10.01 -12.21 7.57
CA GLU A 259 10.93 -13.34 7.46
C GLU A 259 10.27 -14.57 6.80
N MET A 260 10.94 -15.10 5.78
CA MET A 260 10.52 -16.29 5.04
C MET A 260 11.58 -17.38 5.17
N ASN A 261 11.12 -18.58 5.51
CA ASN A 261 11.97 -19.76 5.48
C ASN A 261 12.14 -20.23 4.03
N THR A 262 13.39 -20.48 3.64
CA THR A 262 13.76 -20.94 2.30
C THR A 262 14.92 -21.95 2.36
N VAL A 263 15.32 -22.44 1.19
CA VAL A 263 16.47 -23.33 1.01
C VAL A 263 17.41 -22.75 -0.04
N ASP A 264 18.71 -22.97 0.11
CA ASP A 264 19.67 -22.68 -0.95
C ASP A 264 19.59 -23.71 -2.08
N HIS A 265 20.39 -23.50 -3.13
CA HIS A 265 20.48 -24.41 -4.27
C HIS A 265 21.01 -25.83 -3.93
N LEU A 266 21.59 -26.03 -2.75
CA LEU A 266 22.05 -27.32 -2.22
C LEU A 266 21.04 -27.96 -1.25
N GLY A 267 19.91 -27.30 -0.99
CA GLY A 267 18.90 -27.73 -0.04
C GLY A 267 19.22 -27.40 1.43
N ALA A 268 20.24 -26.60 1.71
CA ALA A 268 20.55 -26.13 3.05
C ALA A 268 19.56 -25.05 3.50
N PRO A 269 19.20 -25.00 4.80
CA PRO A 269 18.23 -24.04 5.30
C PRO A 269 18.77 -22.61 5.24
N ARG A 270 17.95 -21.69 4.74
CA ARG A 270 18.23 -20.25 4.64
C ARG A 270 16.99 -19.46 5.09
N VAL A 271 17.20 -18.31 5.71
CA VAL A 271 16.13 -17.35 6.01
C VAL A 271 16.38 -16.09 5.21
N VAL A 272 15.36 -15.60 4.53
CA VAL A 272 15.37 -14.33 3.80
C VAL A 272 14.30 -13.43 4.38
N GLY A 273 14.53 -12.12 4.37
CA GLY A 273 13.56 -11.19 4.94
C GLY A 273 13.54 -9.86 4.21
N ILE A 274 12.43 -9.14 4.35
CA ILE A 274 12.27 -7.77 3.84
C ILE A 274 11.61 -6.88 4.90
N ASP A 275 12.17 -5.69 5.07
CA ASP A 275 11.59 -4.60 5.86
C ASP A 275 10.59 -3.86 4.96
N LEU A 276 9.29 -4.03 5.22
CA LEU A 276 8.19 -3.44 4.47
C LEU A 276 7.23 -2.70 5.40
N ASP A 277 7.51 -1.42 5.62
CA ASP A 277 6.63 -0.53 6.37
C ASP A 277 5.49 0.04 5.50
N TYR A 278 4.33 0.24 6.12
CA TYR A 278 3.24 0.98 5.47
C TYR A 278 3.54 2.48 5.53
N PRO A 279 3.46 3.20 4.40
CA PRO A 279 3.87 4.61 4.34
C PRO A 279 2.97 5.51 5.19
N GLY A 280 3.53 6.61 5.70
CA GLY A 280 2.74 7.68 6.30
C GLY A 280 1.88 8.38 5.25
N ILE A 281 0.68 8.77 5.65
CA ILE A 281 -0.34 9.36 4.77
C ILE A 281 -0.85 10.66 5.37
N VAL A 282 -0.78 11.75 4.60
CA VAL A 282 -1.49 13.00 4.91
C VAL A 282 -2.66 13.12 3.95
N SER A 283 -3.85 13.33 4.47
CA SER A 283 -5.06 13.54 3.67
C SER A 283 -5.75 14.84 4.05
N LEU A 284 -6.16 15.61 3.03
CA LEU A 284 -6.97 16.82 3.16
C LEU A 284 -8.24 16.64 2.35
N GLY A 285 -9.39 16.98 2.91
CA GLY A 285 -10.69 16.82 2.27
C GLY A 285 -11.57 18.06 2.42
N LEU A 286 -12.23 18.44 1.34
CA LEU A 286 -13.29 19.44 1.31
C LEU A 286 -14.57 18.77 0.82
N GLY A 287 -15.69 18.93 1.52
CA GLY A 287 -17.00 18.40 1.14
C GLY A 287 -18.04 19.51 1.00
N TYR A 288 -18.87 19.45 -0.03
CA TYR A 288 -20.01 20.34 -0.24
C TYR A 288 -21.31 19.57 -0.48
N ARG A 289 -22.37 19.94 0.24
CA ARG A 289 -23.68 19.26 0.31
C ARG A 289 -24.84 20.02 -0.39
N GLY A 290 -24.63 21.26 -0.84
CA GLY A 290 -25.71 22.23 -1.11
C GLY A 290 -26.27 22.26 -2.54
N PHE A 291 -26.36 21.13 -3.25
CA PHE A 291 -27.03 21.09 -4.57
C PHE A 291 -28.36 20.31 -4.46
N GLU A 292 -29.48 21.02 -4.31
CA GLU A 292 -30.81 20.40 -4.10
C GLU A 292 -31.54 19.97 -5.38
N TRP A 293 -31.17 20.50 -6.56
CA TRP A 293 -31.92 20.34 -7.82
C TRP A 293 -31.54 19.13 -8.68
N ILE A 294 -30.52 18.37 -8.27
CA ILE A 294 -30.09 17.13 -8.89
C ILE A 294 -29.86 16.16 -7.74
N THR A 295 -30.77 15.20 -7.58
CA THR A 295 -30.76 14.21 -6.51
C THR A 295 -29.36 13.59 -6.40
N SER A 296 -28.68 13.83 -5.27
CA SER A 296 -27.40 13.25 -4.86
C SER A 296 -26.17 13.54 -5.75
N ARG A 297 -25.57 14.73 -5.62
CA ARG A 297 -24.15 14.90 -5.96
C ARG A 297 -23.38 15.67 -4.89
N TRP A 298 -22.52 14.93 -4.18
CA TRP A 298 -21.51 15.46 -3.27
C TRP A 298 -20.27 15.83 -4.09
N LEU A 299 -19.69 17.00 -3.86
CA LEU A 299 -18.34 17.29 -4.35
C LEU A 299 -17.38 17.12 -3.19
N CYS A 300 -16.55 16.08 -3.26
CA CYS A 300 -15.44 15.92 -2.35
C CYS A 300 -14.12 15.93 -3.12
N VAL A 301 -13.22 16.84 -2.73
CA VAL A 301 -11.85 16.85 -3.24
C VAL A 301 -10.96 16.39 -2.11
N THR A 302 -10.30 15.25 -2.29
CA THR A 302 -9.30 14.75 -1.35
C THR A 302 -7.92 14.78 -1.99
N SER A 303 -6.93 15.36 -1.30
CA SER A 303 -5.51 15.26 -1.67
C SER A 303 -4.81 14.40 -0.63
N THR A 304 -4.23 13.29 -1.09
CA THR A 304 -3.52 12.33 -0.26
C THR A 304 -2.07 12.26 -0.72
N THR A 305 -1.12 12.50 0.19
CA THR A 305 0.32 12.35 -0.09
C THR A 305 0.89 11.25 0.78
N THR A 306 1.58 10.30 0.17
CA THR A 306 2.32 9.23 0.83
C THR A 306 3.80 9.62 0.96
N THR A 307 4.42 9.31 2.10
CA THR A 307 5.89 9.31 2.19
C THR A 307 6.43 8.06 1.49
N PRO A 308 7.58 8.12 0.79
CA PRO A 308 8.14 6.93 0.15
C PRO A 308 8.45 5.85 1.19
N THR A 309 8.01 4.61 0.92
CA THR A 309 8.43 3.44 1.70
C THR A 309 9.92 3.22 1.47
N VAL A 310 10.71 3.17 2.55
CA VAL A 310 12.14 2.92 2.48
C VAL A 310 12.37 1.41 2.44
N PHE A 311 12.65 0.86 1.27
CA PHE A 311 13.22 -0.48 1.16
C PHE A 311 14.66 -0.45 1.72
N LYS A 312 14.86 -0.97 2.94
CA LYS A 312 16.21 -1.22 3.44
C LYS A 312 16.73 -2.52 2.84
N ARG A 313 18.01 -2.54 2.45
CA ARG A 313 18.65 -3.73 1.86
C ARG A 313 18.50 -4.93 2.79
N PRO A 314 18.23 -6.14 2.26
CA PRO A 314 18.21 -7.38 3.03
C PRO A 314 19.62 -7.90 3.40
N ASP A 315 20.58 -7.02 3.65
CA ASP A 315 21.96 -7.38 3.97
C ASP A 315 22.38 -6.81 5.33
N SER A 316 22.03 -7.53 6.39
CA SER A 316 22.96 -7.90 7.48
C SER A 316 22.19 -8.58 8.60
N MET A 317 21.96 -9.90 8.46
CA MET A 317 21.90 -10.70 9.68
C MET A 317 23.24 -10.50 10.41
N PRO A 318 23.26 -10.05 11.68
CA PRO A 318 24.46 -10.21 12.49
C PRO A 318 24.78 -11.70 12.56
N PRO A 319 26.07 -12.09 12.58
CA PRO A 319 26.44 -13.50 12.57
C PRO A 319 25.73 -14.20 13.73
N ALA A 320 25.16 -15.37 13.41
CA ALA A 320 24.56 -16.27 14.37
C ALA A 320 25.38 -16.29 15.66
N ARG A 321 24.73 -16.09 16.81
CA ARG A 321 25.37 -16.29 18.12
C ARG A 321 25.70 -17.77 18.30
N SER A 322 26.74 -18.26 17.64
CA SER A 322 27.49 -19.42 18.06
C SER A 322 28.52 -18.94 19.07
N ARG A 323 28.22 -19.13 20.36
CA ARG A 323 29.24 -19.10 21.41
C ARG A 323 30.15 -20.30 21.20
N VAL A 324 31.28 -20.13 20.49
CA VAL A 324 32.47 -20.99 20.65
C VAL A 324 33.74 -20.17 20.38
N LEU A 325 34.48 -19.96 21.46
CA LEU A 325 35.94 -19.81 21.65
C LEU A 325 36.82 -19.06 20.61
N ALA A 326 37.50 -18.05 21.16
CA ALA A 326 38.66 -17.28 20.71
C ALA A 326 39.60 -17.89 19.65
N GLY A 327 40.07 -17.05 18.72
CA GLY A 327 41.34 -17.29 18.01
C GLY A 327 41.61 -16.42 16.77
N ALA A 328 42.41 -15.38 16.96
CA ALA A 328 43.36 -14.77 16.01
C ALA A 328 42.87 -13.96 14.77
N ALA A 329 43.53 -12.81 14.64
CA ALA A 329 43.43 -11.76 13.62
C ALA A 329 43.94 -12.16 12.23
N PHE A 330 43.47 -11.49 11.17
CA PHE A 330 44.29 -10.86 10.12
C PHE A 330 43.44 -9.91 9.25
N GLY A 331 44.03 -8.80 8.81
CA GLY A 331 43.41 -7.66 8.11
C GLY A 331 43.28 -7.77 6.57
N PRO A 332 42.89 -6.68 5.88
CA PRO A 332 42.07 -6.65 4.65
C PRO A 332 42.87 -6.57 3.34
N PRO A 333 42.21 -6.61 2.16
CA PRO A 333 42.13 -5.38 1.34
C PRO A 333 40.86 -5.18 0.46
N HIS A 334 40.43 -3.91 0.40
CA HIS A 334 40.12 -3.05 -0.76
C HIS A 334 39.22 -3.46 -1.96
N SER A 335 38.11 -2.71 -2.08
CA SER A 335 37.63 -1.85 -3.19
C SER A 335 37.30 -2.40 -4.60
N ALA A 336 36.02 -2.29 -4.95
CA ALA A 336 35.41 -1.82 -6.23
C ALA A 336 33.94 -2.30 -6.17
N TRP A 337 32.88 -1.50 -6.23
CA TRP A 337 32.32 -0.84 -7.40
C TRP A 337 31.33 0.24 -6.92
N LYS A 338 31.59 1.50 -7.27
CA LYS A 338 30.69 2.65 -7.14
C LYS A 338 30.62 3.31 -8.52
N SER A 339 29.55 3.08 -9.28
CA SER A 339 29.01 4.01 -10.28
C SER A 339 28.00 3.29 -11.18
N LEU A 340 26.73 3.69 -11.11
CA LEU A 340 25.90 4.12 -12.25
C LEU A 340 24.45 4.18 -11.74
N CYS A 341 24.02 5.38 -11.34
CA CYS A 341 22.62 5.71 -11.15
C CYS A 341 22.40 7.09 -11.79
N CYS A 342 21.32 7.19 -12.58
CA CYS A 342 20.75 8.39 -13.18
C CYS A 342 21.49 9.00 -14.37
N ARG A 343 20.89 8.87 -15.57
CA ARG A 343 20.64 10.00 -16.46
C ARG A 343 19.35 9.78 -17.26
N ASP A 344 18.50 10.80 -17.10
CA ASP A 344 17.40 11.31 -17.93
C ASP A 344 16.18 10.44 -18.25
#